data_AF-A0A7J9RB27-F1
#
_entry.id   AF-A0A7J9RB27-F1
#
_cell.length_a   1.000
_cell.length_b   1.000
_cell.length_c   1.000
_cell.angle_alpha   90.00
_cell.angle_beta   90.00
_cell.angle_gamma   90.00
#
_symmetry.space_group_name_H-M   'P 1'
#
loop_
_entity.id
_entity.type
_entity.pdbx_description
1 polymer ?
#
loop_
_entity_poly.entity_id
_entity_poly.type
_entity_poly.pdbx_seq_one_letter_code
_entity_poly.pdbx_strand_id
1 'polypeptide(L)'
;MFNLSLSPVFLAEISGEETIIPPRKQWKEISDIDQLTCKEGLLLLQKNNGAPACVSPSAYLGLVDRGYGMFDSEIMMKRPMMMNNLIEKMTSNQMIMNHWHEMMINDKTMMQKTMQDWISQMKDNPRLLGNMMGPMTSDPNLREQMIETMKQHGTMMKSLQEHPRWMTSVHDEMMGSGMNPDMGMGQNQGQGMHTNCQWCPQNEQHKTHEHARSFSDSDKMMDMIHHMWINNAMTTDMHDHMIENPSHMAQMSGQMMGPMLGHMMDDPELRQQMIEMMLEHPEFMNSIRHENMMSN
;
A
#
# COMPACT_ATOMS: atom_id res chain seq x y z
N MET A 1 52.01 -29.89 -12.54
CA MET A 1 51.45 -29.97 -11.17
C MET A 1 52.03 -28.81 -10.39
N PHE A 2 51.20 -27.90 -9.87
CA PHE A 2 51.64 -26.78 -9.04
C PHE A 2 51.07 -26.96 -7.64
N ASN A 3 51.95 -27.08 -6.64
CA ASN A 3 51.55 -27.07 -5.23
C ASN A 3 51.45 -25.62 -4.77
N LEU A 4 50.24 -25.16 -4.47
CA LEU A 4 50.01 -23.90 -3.77
C LEU A 4 50.13 -24.15 -2.26
N SER A 5 51.25 -23.70 -1.68
CA SER A 5 51.44 -23.67 -0.24
C SER A 5 50.67 -22.48 0.36
N LEU A 6 49.59 -22.77 1.09
CA LEU A 6 48.89 -21.79 1.91
C LEU A 6 49.54 -21.76 3.30
N SER A 7 50.39 -20.74 3.54
CA SER A 7 50.91 -20.47 4.89
C SER A 7 49.87 -19.72 5.72
N PRO A 8 49.62 -20.11 6.98
CA PRO A 8 48.74 -19.36 7.87
C PRO A 8 49.46 -18.15 8.43
N VAL A 9 48.94 -16.95 8.20
CA VAL A 9 49.35 -15.75 8.93
C VAL A 9 48.50 -15.66 10.20
N PHE A 10 49.15 -15.81 11.35
CA PHE A 10 48.58 -15.60 12.68
C PHE A 10 49.57 -14.77 13.51
N LEU A 11 49.02 -14.00 14.46
CA LEU A 11 49.70 -13.09 15.40
C LEU A 11 50.18 -11.75 14.79
N ALA A 12 50.12 -10.63 15.50
CA ALA A 12 49.29 -10.24 16.66
C ALA A 12 49.44 -8.73 16.89
N GLU A 13 48.36 -8.01 17.15
CA GLU A 13 48.40 -6.79 17.95
C GLU A 13 47.36 -6.91 19.07
N ILE A 14 47.80 -6.66 20.29
CA ILE A 14 47.04 -6.94 21.51
C ILE A 14 46.54 -5.61 22.06
N SER A 15 45.29 -5.27 21.75
CA SER A 15 44.46 -4.49 22.67
C SER A 15 43.61 -5.47 23.49
N GLY A 16 43.21 -5.08 24.70
CA GLY A 16 42.45 -5.93 25.61
C GLY A 16 40.99 -6.11 25.20
N GLU A 17 40.71 -6.69 24.04
CA GLU A 17 39.38 -7.23 23.75
C GLU A 17 39.09 -8.39 24.73
N GLU A 18 37.94 -8.35 25.40
CA GLU A 18 37.38 -9.55 26.01
C GLU A 18 37.30 -10.64 24.92
N THR A 19 37.79 -11.85 25.22
CA THR A 19 37.75 -12.95 24.26
C THR A 19 36.30 -13.47 24.14
N ILE A 20 35.50 -12.80 23.32
CA ILE A 20 34.08 -13.10 23.12
C ILE A 20 33.93 -14.56 22.69
N ILE A 21 33.40 -15.37 23.60
CA ILE A 21 33.25 -16.81 23.42
C ILE A 21 32.26 -17.03 22.26
N PRO A 22 32.58 -17.81 21.22
CA PRO A 22 31.64 -18.08 20.13
C PRO A 22 30.33 -18.69 20.65
N PRO A 23 29.14 -18.35 20.10
CA PRO A 23 27.85 -18.80 20.64
C PRO A 23 27.72 -20.31 20.79
N ARG A 24 28.34 -21.09 19.88
CA ARG A 24 28.34 -22.56 19.93
C ARG A 24 29.18 -23.13 21.09
N LYS A 25 30.10 -22.34 21.67
CA LYS A 25 30.77 -22.66 22.93
C LYS A 25 29.90 -22.23 24.12
N GLN A 26 29.38 -21.01 24.11
CA GLN A 26 28.45 -20.52 25.14
C GLN A 26 27.27 -21.50 25.36
N TRP A 27 26.62 -21.97 24.29
CA TRP A 27 25.52 -22.96 24.33
C TRP A 27 25.86 -24.29 25.04
N LYS A 28 27.14 -24.66 25.16
CA LYS A 28 27.52 -25.88 25.90
C LYS A 28 27.46 -25.70 27.41
N GLU A 29 27.51 -24.46 27.88
CA GLU A 29 27.58 -24.07 29.29
C GLU A 29 26.28 -23.39 29.73
N ILE A 30 25.63 -22.69 28.80
CA ILE A 30 24.38 -21.95 28.96
C ILE A 30 23.29 -22.68 28.16
N SER A 31 22.29 -23.23 28.85
CA SER A 31 21.15 -23.93 28.24
C SER A 31 20.03 -23.01 27.73
N ASP A 32 20.05 -21.75 28.16
CA ASP A 32 19.08 -20.72 27.83
C ASP A 32 19.59 -19.87 26.66
N ILE A 33 18.78 -19.73 25.61
CA ILE A 33 19.17 -18.99 24.40
C ILE A 33 19.26 -17.48 24.65
N ASP A 34 18.42 -16.94 25.54
CA ASP A 34 18.31 -15.51 25.80
C ASP A 34 19.52 -14.95 26.57
N GLN A 35 20.30 -15.85 27.19
CA GLN A 35 21.55 -15.54 27.89
C GLN A 35 22.78 -15.55 26.95
N LEU A 36 22.61 -15.93 25.67
CA LEU A 36 23.71 -15.98 24.71
C LEU A 36 23.98 -14.61 24.09
N THR A 37 25.24 -14.23 24.07
CA THR A 37 25.67 -12.91 23.56
C THR A 37 26.47 -13.05 22.27
N CYS A 38 26.28 -12.09 21.37
CA CYS A 38 27.07 -11.94 20.16
C CYS A 38 28.10 -10.82 20.31
N LYS A 39 29.17 -10.84 19.49
CA LYS A 39 30.05 -9.67 19.36
C LYS A 39 29.23 -8.47 18.90
N GLU A 40 29.56 -7.29 19.41
CA GLU A 40 28.93 -6.03 19.04
C GLU A 40 28.74 -5.90 17.51
N GLY A 41 27.57 -5.39 17.11
CA GLY A 41 27.17 -5.29 15.71
C GLY A 41 26.60 -6.57 15.08
N LEU A 42 26.74 -7.75 15.71
CA LEU A 42 26.13 -9.00 15.25
C LEU A 42 24.80 -9.30 15.98
N LEU A 43 24.01 -10.18 15.38
CA LEU A 43 22.71 -10.65 15.87
C LEU A 43 22.76 -12.13 16.19
N LEU A 44 22.11 -12.53 17.29
CA LEU A 44 21.83 -13.93 17.55
C LEU A 44 20.71 -14.41 16.62
N LEU A 45 20.96 -15.52 15.91
CA LEU A 45 19.99 -16.23 15.10
C LEU A 45 19.91 -17.68 15.61
N GLN A 46 18.73 -18.11 16.06
CA GLN A 46 18.46 -19.51 16.33
C GLN A 46 18.22 -20.24 15.01
N LYS A 47 19.00 -21.27 14.73
CA LYS A 47 18.80 -22.11 13.53
C LYS A 47 17.63 -23.07 13.74
N ASN A 48 17.08 -23.59 12.64
CA ASN A 48 15.97 -24.56 12.68
C ASN A 48 16.34 -25.88 13.41
N ASN A 49 17.64 -26.19 13.56
CA ASN A 49 18.12 -27.31 14.37
C ASN A 49 18.43 -26.93 15.84
N GLY A 50 17.88 -25.81 16.30
CA GLY A 50 18.09 -25.22 17.63
C GLY A 50 19.41 -24.46 17.79
N ALA A 51 20.47 -24.79 17.03
CA ALA A 51 21.81 -24.26 17.29
C ALA A 51 21.93 -22.74 17.02
N PRO A 52 22.75 -22.00 17.79
CA PRO A 52 22.88 -20.56 17.64
C PRO A 52 23.87 -20.20 16.51
N ALA A 53 23.74 -19.00 15.96
CA ALA A 53 24.78 -18.33 15.20
C ALA A 53 24.75 -16.82 15.45
N CYS A 54 25.92 -16.18 15.45
CA CYS A 54 25.98 -14.74 15.23
C CYS A 54 25.98 -14.46 13.73
N VAL A 55 25.12 -13.56 13.27
CA VAL A 55 24.98 -13.16 11.87
C VAL A 55 25.02 -11.64 11.76
N SER A 56 25.39 -11.09 10.59
CA SER A 56 25.28 -9.65 10.38
C SER A 56 23.81 -9.23 10.23
N PRO A 57 23.43 -7.99 10.63
CA PRO A 57 22.11 -7.42 10.37
C PRO A 57 21.68 -7.55 8.90
N SER A 58 22.60 -7.32 7.97
CA SER A 58 22.37 -7.46 6.53
C SER A 58 22.08 -8.89 6.06
N ALA A 59 22.59 -9.91 6.78
CA ALA A 59 22.39 -11.32 6.43
C ALA A 59 21.17 -11.93 7.11
N TYR A 60 20.73 -11.40 8.26
CA TYR A 60 19.69 -12.00 9.11
C TYR A 60 18.42 -12.36 8.34
N LEU A 61 17.76 -11.38 7.71
CA LEU A 61 16.49 -11.61 6.99
C LEU A 61 16.66 -12.60 5.83
N GLY A 62 17.79 -12.52 5.10
CA GLY A 62 18.09 -13.45 4.01
C GLY A 62 18.46 -14.87 4.47
N LEU A 63 18.79 -15.06 5.75
CA LEU A 63 18.99 -16.39 6.35
C LEU A 63 17.68 -16.96 6.87
N VAL A 64 16.80 -16.14 7.46
CA VAL A 64 15.45 -16.53 7.88
C VAL A 64 14.59 -16.94 6.67
N ASP A 65 14.56 -16.12 5.63
CA ASP A 65 13.85 -16.38 4.37
C ASP A 65 14.29 -17.70 3.70
N ARG A 66 15.59 -18.02 3.74
CA ARG A 66 16.15 -19.28 3.25
C ARG A 66 15.96 -20.47 4.20
N GLY A 67 15.19 -20.32 5.27
CA GLY A 67 14.95 -21.37 6.27
C GLY A 67 16.21 -21.81 7.03
N TYR A 68 17.21 -20.94 7.19
CA TYR A 68 18.39 -21.24 8.01
C TYR A 68 18.12 -21.10 9.51
N GLY A 69 17.16 -20.23 9.90
CA GLY A 69 16.79 -20.00 11.27
C GLY A 69 15.40 -19.36 11.45
N MET A 70 15.00 -19.24 12.70
CA MET A 70 13.71 -18.72 13.12
C MET A 70 13.67 -17.19 13.03
N PHE A 71 12.51 -16.66 12.68
CA PHE A 71 12.23 -15.22 12.77
C PHE A 71 12.05 -14.80 14.23
N ASP A 72 12.61 -13.65 14.59
CA ASP A 72 12.43 -13.00 15.88
C ASP A 72 12.03 -11.54 15.63
N SER A 73 10.78 -11.22 15.99
CA SER A 73 10.19 -9.89 15.85
C SER A 73 10.81 -8.87 16.81
N GLU A 74 11.35 -9.29 17.98
CA GLU A 74 12.02 -8.41 18.94
C GLU A 74 13.28 -7.78 18.33
N ILE A 75 13.99 -8.52 17.47
CA ILE A 75 15.16 -8.01 16.74
C ILE A 75 14.76 -6.90 15.77
N MET A 76 13.60 -7.02 15.10
CA MET A 76 13.11 -5.99 14.18
C MET A 76 12.66 -4.74 14.94
N MET A 77 11.85 -4.90 15.99
CA MET A 77 11.34 -3.78 16.79
C MET A 77 12.48 -2.94 17.42
N LYS A 78 13.57 -3.58 17.83
CA LYS A 78 14.76 -2.91 18.38
C LYS A 78 15.65 -2.26 17.31
N ARG A 79 15.36 -2.43 16.01
CA ARG A 79 16.22 -2.02 14.88
C ARG A 79 15.39 -1.49 13.70
N PRO A 80 14.92 -0.23 13.72
CA PRO A 80 14.08 0.34 12.67
C PRO A 80 14.62 0.21 11.24
N MET A 81 15.95 0.34 11.04
CA MET A 81 16.54 0.11 9.71
C MET A 81 16.33 -1.33 9.19
N MET A 82 16.29 -2.33 10.06
CA MET A 82 15.98 -3.71 9.65
C MET A 82 14.49 -3.91 9.41
N MET A 83 13.63 -3.28 10.22
CA MET A 83 12.18 -3.26 9.99
C MET A 83 11.87 -2.66 8.62
N ASN A 84 12.39 -1.48 8.31
CA ASN A 84 12.13 -0.80 7.04
C ASN A 84 12.61 -1.65 5.85
N ASN A 85 13.77 -2.29 5.96
CA ASN A 85 14.27 -3.24 4.94
C ASN A 85 13.42 -4.52 4.81
N LEU A 86 12.66 -4.91 5.85
CA LEU A 86 11.71 -6.03 5.78
C LEU A 86 10.42 -5.59 5.09
N ILE A 87 9.85 -4.46 5.54
CA ILE A 87 8.65 -3.83 4.97
C ILE A 87 8.86 -3.55 3.47
N GLU A 88 9.98 -2.93 3.07
CA GLU A 88 10.30 -2.66 1.66
C GLU A 88 10.36 -3.94 0.81
N LYS A 89 10.91 -5.03 1.35
CA LYS A 89 10.94 -6.35 0.68
C LYS A 89 9.57 -7.02 0.59
N MET A 90 8.70 -6.75 1.55
CA MET A 90 7.33 -7.25 1.55
C MET A 90 6.46 -6.47 0.58
N THR A 91 6.48 -5.13 0.62
CA THR A 91 5.68 -4.27 -0.26
C THR A 91 6.13 -4.31 -1.72
N SER A 92 7.40 -4.60 -2.00
CA SER A 92 7.89 -4.86 -3.37
C SER A 92 7.56 -6.26 -3.92
N ASN A 93 6.96 -7.15 -3.11
CA ASN A 93 6.57 -8.50 -3.54
C ASN A 93 5.04 -8.63 -3.67
N GLN A 94 4.56 -8.69 -4.90
CA GLN A 94 3.13 -8.76 -5.21
C GLN A 94 2.41 -9.97 -4.56
N MET A 95 3.06 -11.13 -4.42
CA MET A 95 2.43 -12.31 -3.83
C MET A 95 2.21 -12.13 -2.32
N ILE A 96 3.21 -11.55 -1.64
CA ILE A 96 3.12 -11.16 -0.22
C ILE A 96 1.99 -10.15 -0.03
N MET A 97 1.96 -9.10 -0.85
CA MET A 97 0.95 -8.05 -0.71
C MET A 97 -0.46 -8.54 -1.04
N ASN A 98 -0.64 -9.38 -2.07
CA ASN A 98 -1.93 -10.03 -2.32
C ASN A 98 -2.41 -10.82 -1.09
N HIS A 99 -1.55 -11.64 -0.47
CA HIS A 99 -1.90 -12.36 0.75
C HIS A 99 -2.20 -11.41 1.93
N TRP A 100 -1.43 -10.32 2.09
CA TRP A 100 -1.68 -9.29 3.11
C TRP A 100 -3.04 -8.63 2.92
N HIS A 101 -3.40 -8.27 1.69
CA HIS A 101 -4.72 -7.72 1.37
C HIS A 101 -5.83 -8.75 1.59
N GLU A 102 -5.63 -10.02 1.22
CA GLU A 102 -6.57 -11.11 1.50
C GLU A 102 -6.80 -11.30 3.01
N MET A 103 -5.74 -11.25 3.83
CA MET A 103 -5.87 -11.28 5.30
C MET A 103 -6.69 -10.09 5.82
N MET A 104 -6.40 -8.86 5.36
CA MET A 104 -7.21 -7.69 5.72
C MET A 104 -8.67 -7.82 5.30
N ILE A 105 -8.95 -8.20 4.06
CA ILE A 105 -10.33 -8.31 3.54
C ILE A 105 -11.13 -9.37 4.32
N ASN A 106 -10.49 -10.46 4.74
CA ASN A 106 -11.13 -11.52 5.53
C ASN A 106 -11.27 -11.16 7.02
N ASP A 107 -10.33 -10.42 7.62
CA ASP A 107 -10.45 -9.89 8.98
C ASP A 107 -11.13 -8.51 8.99
N LYS A 108 -12.46 -8.54 9.07
CA LYS A 108 -13.29 -7.32 9.14
C LYS A 108 -12.94 -6.38 10.29
N THR A 109 -12.42 -6.90 11.41
CA THR A 109 -12.07 -6.07 12.57
C THR A 109 -10.75 -5.34 12.31
N MET A 110 -9.75 -6.04 11.77
CA MET A 110 -8.50 -5.41 11.33
C MET A 110 -8.75 -4.41 10.21
N MET A 111 -9.54 -4.76 9.19
CA MET A 111 -9.91 -3.86 8.09
C MET A 111 -10.55 -2.57 8.64
N GLN A 112 -11.61 -2.70 9.44
CA GLN A 112 -12.31 -1.52 9.98
C GLN A 112 -11.38 -0.63 10.81
N LYS A 113 -10.52 -1.21 11.65
CA LYS A 113 -9.53 -0.46 12.42
C LYS A 113 -8.53 0.26 11.49
N THR A 114 -7.97 -0.46 10.52
CA THR A 114 -7.00 0.10 9.55
C THR A 114 -7.62 1.25 8.74
N MET A 115 -8.87 1.12 8.31
CA MET A 115 -9.59 2.20 7.61
C MET A 115 -9.82 3.41 8.52
N GLN A 116 -10.16 3.20 9.81
CA GLN A 116 -10.30 4.30 10.77
C GLN A 116 -8.98 5.01 11.03
N ASP A 117 -7.89 4.26 11.22
CA ASP A 117 -6.53 4.78 11.41
C ASP A 117 -6.09 5.59 10.17
N TRP A 118 -6.28 5.04 8.96
CA TRP A 118 -5.97 5.72 7.68
C TRP A 118 -6.81 6.99 7.46
N ILE A 119 -8.11 6.98 7.77
CA ILE A 119 -8.97 8.18 7.68
C ILE A 119 -8.46 9.26 8.62
N SER A 120 -8.10 8.91 9.86
CA SER A 120 -7.53 9.89 10.81
C SER A 120 -6.25 10.50 10.26
N GLN A 121 -5.32 9.66 9.76
CA GLN A 121 -4.06 10.14 9.18
C GLN A 121 -4.27 11.01 7.94
N MET A 122 -5.23 10.69 7.06
CA MET A 122 -5.52 11.48 5.86
C MET A 122 -6.14 12.85 6.17
N LYS A 123 -6.95 12.96 7.24
CA LYS A 123 -7.48 14.25 7.71
C LYS A 123 -6.37 15.18 8.19
N ASP A 124 -5.45 14.66 8.99
CA ASP A 124 -4.33 15.41 9.53
C ASP A 124 -3.25 15.70 8.46
N ASN A 125 -3.17 14.88 7.40
CA ASN A 125 -2.17 14.98 6.35
C ASN A 125 -2.77 14.77 4.94
N PRO A 126 -3.21 15.85 4.27
CA PRO A 126 -3.75 15.79 2.90
C PRO A 126 -2.80 15.19 1.84
N ARG A 127 -1.49 15.08 2.12
CA ARG A 127 -0.54 14.37 1.24
C ARG A 127 -0.88 12.88 1.15
N LEU A 128 -1.34 12.26 2.24
CA LEU A 128 -1.72 10.85 2.27
C LEU A 128 -3.00 10.62 1.47
N LEU A 129 -3.97 11.54 1.56
CA LEU A 129 -5.13 11.54 0.67
C LEU A 129 -4.68 11.65 -0.80
N GLY A 130 -3.76 12.56 -1.11
CA GLY A 130 -3.19 12.69 -2.47
C GLY A 130 -2.44 11.45 -2.95
N ASN A 131 -1.69 10.77 -2.09
CA ASN A 131 -1.01 9.50 -2.42
C ASN A 131 -2.00 8.40 -2.81
N MET A 132 -3.12 8.31 -2.08
CA MET A 132 -4.16 7.32 -2.33
C MET A 132 -5.01 7.67 -3.56
N MET A 133 -5.43 8.93 -3.67
CA MET A 133 -6.33 9.40 -4.72
C MET A 133 -5.63 9.56 -6.08
N GLY A 134 -4.35 9.97 -6.09
CA GLY A 134 -3.58 10.26 -7.30
C GLY A 134 -3.61 9.14 -8.35
N PRO A 135 -3.36 7.87 -8.01
CA PRO A 135 -3.52 6.74 -8.92
C PRO A 135 -4.94 6.63 -9.50
N MET A 136 -5.98 6.85 -8.68
CA MET A 136 -7.38 6.73 -9.08
C MET A 136 -7.87 7.94 -9.88
N THR A 137 -7.26 9.12 -9.74
CA THR A 137 -7.59 10.28 -10.58
C THR A 137 -6.79 10.34 -11.89
N SER A 138 -5.66 9.61 -11.96
CA SER A 138 -4.72 9.66 -13.08
C SER A 138 -4.77 8.43 -14.01
N ASP A 139 -4.86 7.21 -13.48
CA ASP A 139 -4.96 6.00 -14.31
C ASP A 139 -6.37 5.89 -14.93
N PRO A 140 -6.52 5.67 -16.25
CA PRO A 140 -7.83 5.59 -16.88
C PRO A 140 -8.75 4.49 -16.32
N ASN A 141 -8.22 3.30 -16.02
CA ASN A 141 -9.02 2.15 -15.58
C ASN A 141 -9.42 2.29 -14.10
N LEU A 142 -8.51 2.77 -13.26
CA LEU A 142 -8.82 3.05 -11.85
C LEU A 142 -9.80 4.21 -11.72
N ARG A 143 -9.69 5.23 -12.58
CA ARG A 143 -10.62 6.37 -12.67
C ARG A 143 -12.03 5.92 -13.04
N GLU A 144 -12.19 5.08 -14.05
CA GLU A 144 -13.49 4.52 -14.43
C GLU A 144 -14.12 3.74 -13.27
N GLN A 145 -13.34 2.84 -12.63
CA GLN A 145 -13.84 2.08 -11.48
C GLN A 145 -14.14 2.95 -10.25
N MET A 146 -13.38 4.02 -10.02
CA MET A 146 -13.63 4.99 -8.95
C MET A 146 -14.92 5.78 -9.22
N ILE A 147 -15.11 6.29 -10.44
CA ILE A 147 -16.34 6.96 -10.89
C ILE A 147 -17.54 6.04 -10.67
N GLU A 148 -17.44 4.76 -11.05
CA GLU A 148 -18.51 3.79 -10.87
C GLU A 148 -18.80 3.50 -9.40
N THR A 149 -17.75 3.34 -8.59
CA THR A 149 -17.88 3.19 -7.13
C THR A 149 -18.57 4.40 -6.50
N MET A 150 -18.31 5.62 -6.98
CA MET A 150 -18.97 6.85 -6.52
C MET A 150 -20.45 6.92 -6.92
N LYS A 151 -20.81 6.54 -8.16
CA LYS A 151 -22.20 6.49 -8.64
C LYS A 151 -23.04 5.54 -7.77
N GLN A 152 -22.49 4.37 -7.44
CA GLN A 152 -23.15 3.36 -6.60
C GLN A 152 -23.24 3.76 -5.12
N HIS A 153 -22.41 4.70 -4.65
CA HIS A 153 -22.33 5.08 -3.24
C HIS A 153 -23.30 6.22 -2.88
N GLY A 154 -24.48 5.88 -2.37
CA GLY A 154 -25.58 6.84 -2.12
C GLY A 154 -25.19 8.09 -1.31
N THR A 155 -24.36 7.97 -0.27
CA THR A 155 -23.86 9.11 0.53
C THR A 155 -23.01 10.07 -0.32
N MET A 156 -22.16 9.50 -1.19
CA MET A 156 -21.30 10.28 -2.09
C MET A 156 -22.14 10.93 -3.16
N MET A 157 -22.96 10.14 -3.85
CA MET A 157 -23.82 10.58 -4.93
C MET A 157 -24.72 11.76 -4.53
N LYS A 158 -25.34 11.68 -3.35
CA LYS A 158 -26.10 12.80 -2.77
C LYS A 158 -25.23 14.03 -2.54
N SER A 159 -24.04 13.86 -1.96
CA SER A 159 -23.13 14.96 -1.68
C SER A 159 -22.67 15.67 -2.96
N LEU A 160 -22.41 14.92 -4.03
CA LEU A 160 -22.06 15.46 -5.35
C LEU A 160 -23.20 16.29 -5.96
N GLN A 161 -24.44 15.77 -5.88
CA GLN A 161 -25.65 16.48 -6.34
C GLN A 161 -25.92 17.78 -5.55
N GLU A 162 -25.59 17.80 -4.25
CA GLU A 162 -25.71 18.97 -3.38
C GLU A 162 -24.52 19.94 -3.50
N HIS A 163 -23.40 19.54 -4.14
CA HIS A 163 -22.16 20.33 -4.19
C HIS A 163 -22.14 21.33 -5.38
N PRO A 164 -22.25 22.66 -5.15
CA PRO A 164 -22.50 23.61 -6.24
C PRO A 164 -21.39 23.65 -7.29
N ARG A 165 -20.11 23.66 -6.85
CA ARG A 165 -18.95 23.65 -7.77
C ARG A 165 -18.86 22.36 -8.59
N TRP A 166 -19.33 21.23 -8.05
CA TRP A 166 -19.39 19.98 -8.80
C TRP A 166 -20.44 20.06 -9.89
N MET A 167 -21.67 20.44 -9.51
CA MET A 167 -22.77 20.59 -10.46
C MET A 167 -22.47 21.61 -11.56
N THR A 168 -21.82 22.73 -11.24
CA THR A 168 -21.28 23.65 -12.27
C THR A 168 -20.25 22.94 -13.15
N SER A 169 -19.25 22.26 -12.59
CA SER A 169 -18.18 21.65 -13.38
C SER A 169 -18.64 20.52 -14.31
N VAL A 170 -19.65 19.73 -13.94
CA VAL A 170 -20.19 18.66 -14.82
C VAL A 170 -21.15 19.19 -15.89
N HIS A 171 -21.76 20.37 -15.67
CA HIS A 171 -22.68 21.01 -16.62
C HIS A 171 -22.06 22.16 -17.43
N ASP A 172 -20.87 22.64 -17.07
CA ASP A 172 -20.06 23.51 -17.92
C ASP A 172 -19.75 22.77 -19.23
N GLU A 173 -20.39 23.23 -20.30
CA GLU A 173 -19.99 22.88 -21.66
C GLU A 173 -18.49 23.15 -21.84
N MET A 174 -17.80 22.35 -22.65
CA MET A 174 -16.41 22.58 -23.04
C MET A 174 -16.28 23.78 -24.02
N MET A 175 -16.74 24.95 -23.58
CA MET A 175 -16.66 26.25 -24.24
C MET A 175 -15.21 26.77 -24.21
N GLY A 176 -14.27 26.04 -24.83
CA GLY A 176 -12.85 26.23 -24.49
C GLY A 176 -11.77 25.72 -25.44
N SER A 177 -12.06 25.36 -26.70
CA SER A 177 -11.00 25.20 -27.72
C SER A 177 -11.48 25.39 -29.17
N GLY A 178 -11.67 26.66 -29.56
CA GLY A 178 -11.42 27.10 -30.94
C GLY A 178 -12.58 27.04 -31.94
N MET A 179 -13.56 27.94 -31.82
CA MET A 179 -14.27 28.49 -32.99
C MET A 179 -14.44 30.02 -32.87
N ASN A 180 -14.39 30.70 -34.02
CA ASN A 180 -14.28 32.17 -34.13
C ASN A 180 -15.48 32.93 -33.53
N PRO A 181 -15.26 34.13 -32.94
CA PRO A 181 -16.31 35.08 -32.62
C PRO A 181 -16.67 35.97 -33.83
N ASP A 182 -16.92 35.37 -35.00
CA ASP A 182 -17.46 36.09 -36.16
C ASP A 182 -18.24 35.16 -37.10
N MET A 183 -19.58 35.24 -37.00
CA MET A 183 -20.59 35.10 -38.07
C MET A 183 -21.95 34.70 -37.49
N GLY A 184 -23.01 35.42 -37.89
CA GLY A 184 -24.36 34.87 -37.95
C GLY A 184 -25.28 35.14 -36.77
N MET A 185 -26.09 36.20 -36.86
CA MET A 185 -27.37 36.23 -36.13
C MET A 185 -28.28 35.10 -36.63
N GLY A 186 -28.62 34.18 -35.74
CA GLY A 186 -29.64 33.15 -35.98
C GLY A 186 -30.54 33.01 -34.76
N GLN A 187 -31.64 33.77 -34.73
CA GLN A 187 -32.72 33.48 -33.78
C GLN A 187 -33.29 32.10 -34.12
N ASN A 188 -33.09 31.12 -33.24
CA ASN A 188 -33.96 29.97 -33.18
C ASN A 188 -34.25 29.62 -31.73
N GLN A 189 -35.51 29.26 -31.46
CA GLN A 189 -36.04 29.15 -30.10
C GLN A 189 -35.45 27.93 -29.38
N GLY A 190 -35.16 28.09 -28.09
CA GLY A 190 -34.56 27.05 -27.28
C GLY A 190 -35.48 25.83 -27.14
N GLN A 191 -35.08 24.73 -27.78
CA GLN A 191 -35.25 23.40 -27.21
C GLN A 191 -33.86 22.99 -26.74
N GLY A 192 -33.53 23.34 -25.49
CA GLY A 192 -32.31 22.87 -24.85
C GLY A 192 -32.36 21.34 -24.85
N MET A 193 -31.34 20.71 -25.43
CA MET A 193 -31.21 19.27 -25.33
C MET A 193 -31.08 18.93 -23.85
N HIS A 194 -32.10 18.24 -23.31
CA HIS A 194 -31.96 17.53 -22.05
C HIS A 194 -30.98 16.39 -22.29
N THR A 195 -29.69 16.68 -22.11
CA THR A 195 -28.66 15.66 -22.00
C THR A 195 -29.10 14.68 -20.93
N ASN A 196 -29.13 13.40 -21.30
CA ASN A 196 -29.44 12.30 -20.39
C ASN A 196 -28.25 12.15 -19.43
N CYS A 197 -28.17 13.04 -18.44
CA CYS A 197 -27.11 13.05 -17.46
C CYS A 197 -27.20 11.76 -16.65
N GLN A 198 -26.21 10.87 -16.78
CA GLN A 198 -26.18 9.58 -16.07
C GLN A 198 -26.02 9.76 -14.55
N TRP A 199 -25.77 10.99 -14.09
CA TRP A 199 -25.79 11.41 -12.69
C TRP A 199 -27.19 11.80 -12.18
N CYS A 200 -28.22 11.67 -13.02
CA CYS A 200 -29.64 11.70 -12.68
C CYS A 200 -30.21 10.26 -12.72
N PRO A 201 -31.26 9.95 -11.94
CA PRO A 201 -31.50 8.57 -11.51
C PRO A 201 -32.16 7.66 -12.57
N GLN A 202 -31.44 6.63 -13.02
CA GLN A 202 -31.95 5.24 -13.16
C GLN A 202 -30.79 4.20 -13.26
N ASN A 203 -31.07 2.94 -12.88
CA ASN A 203 -30.07 1.93 -12.43
C ASN A 203 -29.35 1.13 -13.54
N GLU A 204 -28.19 0.55 -13.17
CA GLU A 204 -27.29 -0.25 -14.03
C GLU A 204 -27.28 -1.78 -13.74
N GLN A 205 -26.41 -2.54 -14.46
CA GLN A 205 -26.11 -3.98 -14.24
C GLN A 205 -24.60 -4.33 -14.34
N HIS A 206 -24.19 -5.33 -13.55
CA HIS A 206 -22.82 -5.78 -13.22
C HIS A 206 -21.91 -6.38 -14.32
N LYS A 207 -20.57 -6.44 -14.07
CA LYS A 207 -19.79 -7.71 -13.81
C LYS A 207 -18.28 -7.55 -13.52
N THR A 208 -17.63 -8.66 -13.10
CA THR A 208 -16.25 -8.82 -12.55
C THR A 208 -15.39 -9.91 -13.29
N HIS A 209 -14.04 -9.94 -13.13
CA HIS A 209 -13.16 -11.12 -12.82
C HIS A 209 -11.64 -11.05 -13.28
N GLU A 210 -10.73 -11.58 -12.42
CA GLU A 210 -9.49 -12.40 -12.68
C GLU A 210 -8.23 -11.87 -13.46
N HIS A 211 -6.98 -12.40 -13.38
CA HIS A 211 -6.16 -13.26 -12.46
C HIS A 211 -4.67 -13.27 -12.96
N ALA A 212 -3.64 -13.49 -12.10
CA ALA A 212 -2.24 -13.83 -12.54
C ALA A 212 -1.34 -14.48 -11.46
N ARG A 213 -0.16 -15.02 -11.86
CA ARG A 213 0.80 -15.87 -11.11
C ARG A 213 2.25 -15.70 -11.61
N SER A 214 3.34 -16.10 -10.93
CA SER A 214 3.67 -16.41 -9.51
C SER A 214 5.20 -16.69 -9.42
N PHE A 215 5.82 -16.66 -8.22
CA PHE A 215 7.21 -17.13 -7.97
C PHE A 215 7.38 -17.72 -6.56
N SER A 216 8.11 -18.84 -6.45
CA SER A 216 8.70 -19.48 -5.24
C SER A 216 7.92 -19.38 -3.91
N ASP A 217 7.15 -20.42 -3.59
CA ASP A 217 6.54 -20.66 -2.28
C ASP A 217 7.61 -20.81 -1.16
N SER A 218 8.02 -19.70 -0.53
CA SER A 218 8.73 -19.74 0.75
C SER A 218 7.71 -19.68 1.87
N ASP A 219 7.33 -20.83 2.42
CA ASP A 219 6.50 -20.95 3.63
C ASP A 219 7.03 -20.05 4.76
N LYS A 220 8.34 -19.75 4.78
CA LYS A 220 8.98 -18.89 5.79
C LYS A 220 8.73 -17.40 5.61
N MET A 221 8.50 -16.94 4.39
CA MET A 221 8.03 -15.58 4.17
C MET A 221 6.58 -15.42 4.66
N MET A 222 5.73 -16.43 4.41
CA MET A 222 4.36 -16.50 4.93
C MET A 222 4.34 -16.56 6.47
N ASP A 223 5.25 -17.31 7.08
CA ASP A 223 5.48 -17.37 8.54
C ASP A 223 5.81 -15.97 9.11
N MET A 224 6.75 -15.24 8.48
CA MET A 224 7.11 -13.86 8.87
C MET A 224 5.92 -12.90 8.74
N ILE A 225 5.12 -13.02 7.68
CA ILE A 225 3.91 -12.22 7.46
C ILE A 225 2.90 -12.44 8.59
N HIS A 226 2.62 -13.68 8.99
CA HIS A 226 1.72 -13.96 10.11
C HIS A 226 2.29 -13.48 11.45
N HIS A 227 3.60 -13.55 11.67
CA HIS A 227 4.25 -12.98 12.84
C HIS A 227 4.13 -11.45 12.91
N MET A 228 4.25 -10.75 11.77
CA MET A 228 4.01 -9.31 11.70
C MET A 228 2.54 -8.98 11.93
N TRP A 229 1.62 -9.69 11.26
CA TRP A 229 0.17 -9.51 11.39
C TRP A 229 -0.33 -9.50 12.84
N ILE A 230 0.15 -10.45 13.64
CA ILE A 230 -0.21 -10.60 15.06
C ILE A 230 0.43 -9.51 15.94
N ASN A 231 1.53 -8.88 15.50
CA ASN A 231 2.18 -7.80 16.22
C ASN A 231 1.66 -6.43 15.76
N ASN A 232 0.77 -5.86 16.57
CA ASN A 232 0.16 -4.54 16.33
C ASN A 232 1.15 -3.45 15.88
N ALA A 233 2.37 -3.38 16.45
CA ALA A 233 3.33 -2.35 16.08
C ALA A 233 3.87 -2.55 14.66
N MET A 234 4.22 -3.79 14.30
CA MET A 234 4.73 -4.15 12.97
C MET A 234 3.63 -3.99 11.91
N THR A 235 2.38 -4.31 12.25
CA THR A 235 1.21 -4.09 11.40
C THR A 235 0.95 -2.60 11.18
N THR A 236 1.08 -1.75 12.21
CA THR A 236 1.00 -0.28 12.03
C THR A 236 2.14 0.24 11.14
N ASP A 237 3.40 -0.12 11.41
CA ASP A 237 4.55 0.30 10.58
C ASP A 237 4.35 -0.10 9.10
N MET A 238 3.81 -1.31 8.85
CA MET A 238 3.48 -1.81 7.53
C MET A 238 2.37 -0.97 6.87
N HIS A 239 1.27 -0.73 7.57
CA HIS A 239 0.13 0.03 7.07
C HIS A 239 0.47 1.50 6.79
N ASP A 240 1.32 2.12 7.61
CA ASP A 240 1.80 3.48 7.40
C ASP A 240 2.68 3.55 6.14
N HIS A 241 3.59 2.58 5.95
CA HIS A 241 4.40 2.49 4.73
C HIS A 241 3.55 2.27 3.46
N MET A 242 2.43 1.56 3.56
CA MET A 242 1.51 1.34 2.44
C MET A 242 0.83 2.63 1.98
N ILE A 243 0.38 3.51 2.90
CA ILE A 243 -0.26 4.80 2.57
C ILE A 243 0.73 5.90 2.15
N GLU A 244 2.01 5.78 2.55
CA GLU A 244 3.05 6.72 2.12
C GLU A 244 3.48 6.53 0.65
N ASN A 245 3.21 5.37 0.03
CA ASN A 245 3.69 5.04 -1.30
C ASN A 245 2.56 5.02 -2.36
N PRO A 246 2.45 6.05 -3.23
CA PRO A 246 1.40 6.10 -4.27
C PRO A 246 1.50 4.99 -5.32
N SER A 247 2.71 4.49 -5.60
CA SER A 247 2.89 3.36 -6.52
C SER A 247 2.37 2.04 -5.92
N HIS A 248 2.45 1.89 -4.60
CA HIS A 248 1.84 0.76 -3.91
C HIS A 248 0.31 0.90 -3.87
N MET A 249 -0.21 2.11 -3.62
CA MET A 249 -1.65 2.39 -3.71
C MET A 249 -2.24 2.07 -5.09
N ALA A 250 -1.51 2.35 -6.17
CA ALA A 250 -1.90 1.98 -7.53
C ALA A 250 -2.02 0.46 -7.75
N GLN A 251 -1.30 -0.37 -6.99
CA GLN A 251 -1.38 -1.83 -7.04
C GLN A 251 -2.49 -2.37 -6.12
N MET A 252 -2.68 -1.75 -4.96
CA MET A 252 -3.65 -2.17 -3.95
C MET A 252 -5.09 -1.79 -4.32
N SER A 253 -5.29 -0.71 -5.07
CA SER A 253 -6.60 -0.23 -5.53
C SER A 253 -7.42 -1.35 -6.20
N GLY A 254 -6.81 -2.16 -7.07
CA GLY A 254 -7.51 -3.26 -7.77
C GLY A 254 -8.13 -4.34 -6.88
N GLN A 255 -7.77 -4.40 -5.58
CA GLN A 255 -8.34 -5.33 -4.60
C GLN A 255 -9.11 -4.62 -3.47
N MET A 256 -8.69 -3.41 -3.08
CA MET A 256 -9.17 -2.73 -1.87
C MET A 256 -9.88 -1.40 -2.11
N MET A 257 -9.86 -0.87 -3.34
CA MET A 257 -10.47 0.43 -3.64
C MET A 257 -11.93 0.53 -3.19
N GLY A 258 -12.75 -0.49 -3.45
CA GLY A 258 -14.17 -0.49 -3.06
C GLY A 258 -14.37 -0.28 -1.54
N PRO A 259 -13.82 -1.16 -0.68
CA PRO A 259 -13.84 -0.98 0.77
C PRO A 259 -13.25 0.35 1.24
N MET A 260 -12.08 0.76 0.73
CA MET A 260 -11.42 1.98 1.17
C MET A 260 -12.23 3.24 0.79
N LEU A 261 -12.62 3.36 -0.49
CA LEU A 261 -13.44 4.48 -0.97
C LEU A 261 -14.77 4.55 -0.22
N GLY A 262 -15.43 3.42 0.05
CA GLY A 262 -16.66 3.41 0.85
C GLY A 262 -16.47 4.08 2.21
N HIS A 263 -15.45 3.66 2.96
CA HIS A 263 -15.14 4.25 4.27
C HIS A 263 -14.78 5.74 4.20
N MET A 264 -14.02 6.18 3.19
CA MET A 264 -13.69 7.60 3.00
C MET A 264 -14.91 8.44 2.58
N MET A 265 -15.75 7.88 1.71
CA MET A 265 -16.97 8.52 1.22
C MET A 265 -18.08 8.56 2.28
N ASP A 266 -18.02 7.75 3.33
CA ASP A 266 -18.92 7.88 4.49
C ASP A 266 -18.46 8.99 5.44
N ASP A 267 -17.15 9.17 5.65
CA ASP A 267 -16.63 10.30 6.45
C ASP A 267 -16.93 11.66 5.79
N PRO A 268 -17.63 12.59 6.47
CA PRO A 268 -18.10 13.82 5.84
C PRO A 268 -16.98 14.83 5.51
N GLU A 269 -15.90 14.81 6.27
CA GLU A 269 -14.77 15.73 6.09
C GLU A 269 -13.87 15.23 4.96
N LEU A 270 -13.51 13.95 5.00
CA LEU A 270 -12.67 13.34 3.97
C LEU A 270 -13.40 13.28 2.63
N ARG A 271 -14.71 12.98 2.62
CA ARG A 271 -15.56 13.10 1.42
C ARG A 271 -15.47 14.50 0.79
N GLN A 272 -15.54 15.57 1.58
CA GLN A 272 -15.41 16.93 1.04
C GLN A 272 -14.01 17.17 0.45
N GLN A 273 -12.95 16.72 1.13
CA GLN A 273 -11.58 16.82 0.61
C GLN A 273 -11.40 16.04 -0.71
N MET A 274 -12.01 14.85 -0.84
CA MET A 274 -12.02 14.08 -2.08
C MET A 274 -12.72 14.84 -3.22
N ILE A 275 -13.88 15.45 -2.96
CA ILE A 275 -14.63 16.23 -3.97
C ILE A 275 -13.79 17.40 -4.47
N GLU A 276 -13.16 18.15 -3.56
CA GLU A 276 -12.28 19.27 -3.93
C GLU A 276 -11.08 18.81 -4.74
N MET A 277 -10.40 17.73 -4.33
CA MET A 277 -9.27 17.17 -5.07
C MET A 277 -9.66 16.71 -6.48
N MET A 278 -10.81 16.05 -6.65
CA MET A 278 -11.31 15.63 -7.97
C MET A 278 -11.61 16.83 -8.88
N LEU A 279 -12.14 17.93 -8.34
CA LEU A 279 -12.36 19.17 -9.08
C LEU A 279 -11.05 19.83 -9.55
N GLU A 280 -9.94 19.57 -8.86
CA GLU A 280 -8.59 20.02 -9.24
C GLU A 280 -7.90 19.10 -10.27
N HIS A 281 -8.52 17.97 -10.66
CA HIS A 281 -8.03 17.05 -11.68
C HIS A 281 -8.85 17.15 -12.99
N PRO A 282 -8.40 17.93 -14.01
CA PRO A 282 -9.17 18.14 -15.24
C PRO A 282 -9.46 16.84 -16.00
N GLU A 283 -8.50 15.92 -16.04
CA GLU A 283 -8.65 14.60 -16.66
C GLU A 283 -9.78 13.79 -16.03
N PHE A 284 -9.90 13.84 -14.70
CA PHE A 284 -10.97 13.16 -13.96
C PHE A 284 -12.33 13.76 -14.32
N MET A 285 -12.46 15.09 -14.25
CA MET A 285 -13.69 15.79 -14.63
C MET A 285 -14.07 15.60 -16.11
N ASN A 286 -13.08 15.46 -17.00
CA ASN A 286 -13.30 15.21 -18.42
C ASN A 286 -13.85 13.79 -18.68
N SER A 287 -13.41 12.76 -17.96
CA SER A 287 -14.04 11.42 -18.03
C SER A 287 -15.53 11.48 -17.71
N ILE A 288 -15.88 12.18 -16.63
CA ILE A 288 -17.27 12.39 -16.18
C ILE A 288 -18.11 13.13 -17.24
N ARG A 289 -17.52 14.12 -17.92
CA ARG A 289 -18.19 14.86 -19.01
C ARG A 289 -18.36 14.01 -20.28
N HIS A 290 -17.36 13.21 -20.65
CA HIS A 290 -17.36 12.46 -21.90
C HIS A 290 -18.23 11.20 -21.87
N GLU A 291 -18.41 10.54 -20.72
CA GLU A 291 -19.41 9.46 -20.56
C GLU A 291 -20.82 9.95 -20.96
N ASN A 292 -21.21 11.16 -20.53
CA ASN A 292 -22.49 11.76 -20.88
C ASN A 292 -22.64 12.11 -22.39
N MET A 293 -21.56 12.06 -23.18
CA MET A 293 -21.59 12.38 -24.62
C MET A 293 -21.60 11.13 -25.53
N MET A 294 -21.16 9.97 -25.06
CA MET A 294 -21.15 8.72 -25.87
C MET A 294 -22.42 7.87 -25.74
N SER A 295 -23.33 8.24 -24.84
CA SER A 295 -24.60 7.52 -24.58
C SER A 295 -25.79 8.02 -25.41
N ASN A 296 -25.56 8.59 -26.60
CA ASN A 296 -26.56 9.11 -27.56
C ASN A 296 -26.58 8.29 -28.87
#